data_AF-A0A7K4C7J1-F1
#
_entry.id   AF-A0A7K4C7J1-F1
#
_cell.length_a   1.000
_cell.length_b   1.000
_cell.length_c   1.000
_cell.angle_alpha   90.00
_cell.angle_beta   90.00
_cell.angle_gamma   90.00
#
_symmetry.space_group_name_H-M   'P 1'
#
loop_
_entity.id
_entity.type
_entity.pdbx_description
1 polymer ?
#
loop_
_entity_poly.entity_id
_entity_poly.type
_entity_poly.pdbx_seq_one_letter_code
_entity_poly.pdbx_strand_id
1 'polypeptide(L)'
;MKKEVIKEKSFNNRLLYTFILLGIVFSLTLGVNAFGTSTPSTFGHSVGELDFTGGFNVPSGNVGIGTTNPTEKLDVQGGAIKWAGSYLHEGHGGSIELGNTGTPYIDFKNDPDSDFDMRLILTGDDSLEIDGGYVGIGTTSPSSKLEIYDGYLTINSPGLGWGTNQRIVSKGPLSFMPDSDNTEDPFIYMLNPSASSTITFNTVTGDVTANAFIYSSDKRLKENIKPLTNSLDKINQLEGVSFNWKDTGRP
;
A
#
# COMPACT_ATOMS: atom_id res chain seq x y z
N MET A 1 -31.31 -87.44 74.52
CA MET A 1 -30.84 -86.67 73.36
C MET A 1 -31.68 -85.41 73.21
N LYS A 2 -31.15 -84.23 73.56
CA LYS A 2 -31.78 -82.94 73.24
C LYS A 2 -31.12 -82.43 71.96
N LYS A 3 -31.90 -82.17 70.91
CA LYS A 3 -31.41 -81.55 69.68
C LYS A 3 -31.53 -80.03 69.81
N GLU A 4 -30.41 -79.35 69.81
CA GLU A 4 -30.33 -77.95 69.40
C GLU A 4 -30.63 -77.86 67.91
N VAL A 5 -31.42 -76.85 67.53
CA VAL A 5 -31.63 -76.47 66.13
C VAL A 5 -30.98 -75.11 65.92
N ILE A 6 -29.82 -75.11 65.30
CA ILE A 6 -29.17 -73.91 64.76
C ILE A 6 -29.93 -73.54 63.49
N LYS A 7 -30.52 -72.34 63.42
CA LYS A 7 -31.07 -71.80 62.17
C LYS A 7 -29.94 -71.17 61.36
N GLU A 8 -29.45 -71.86 60.34
CA GLU A 8 -28.65 -71.23 59.28
C GLU A 8 -29.55 -70.35 58.41
N LYS A 9 -29.18 -69.07 58.27
CA LYS A 9 -29.79 -68.16 57.29
C LYS A 9 -29.08 -68.37 55.96
N SER A 10 -29.45 -69.40 55.20
CA SER A 10 -28.88 -69.64 53.87
C SER A 10 -29.50 -68.66 52.86
N PHE A 11 -28.67 -67.82 52.24
CA PHE A 11 -29.06 -66.86 51.21
C PHE A 11 -29.59 -67.61 49.99
N ASN A 12 -30.84 -67.35 49.58
CA ASN A 12 -31.40 -67.95 48.37
C ASN A 12 -30.59 -67.53 47.14
N ASN A 13 -30.17 -68.49 46.31
CA ASN A 13 -29.39 -68.28 45.08
C ASN A 13 -29.96 -67.19 44.16
N ARG A 14 -31.28 -66.97 44.17
CA ARG A 14 -31.93 -65.86 43.46
C ARG A 14 -31.37 -64.49 43.84
N LEU A 15 -31.14 -64.24 45.12
CA LEU A 15 -30.63 -62.94 45.57
C LEU A 15 -29.18 -62.72 45.07
N LEU A 16 -28.36 -63.77 45.11
CA LEU A 16 -26.98 -63.73 44.63
C LEU A 16 -26.92 -63.50 43.10
N TYR A 17 -27.74 -64.21 42.31
CA TYR A 17 -27.82 -63.98 40.87
C TYR A 17 -28.39 -62.61 40.51
N THR A 18 -29.33 -62.08 41.29
CA THR A 18 -29.84 -60.72 41.12
C THR A 18 -28.74 -59.68 41.34
N PHE A 19 -27.88 -59.85 42.36
CA PHE A 19 -26.76 -58.94 42.59
C PHE A 19 -25.66 -59.05 41.52
N ILE A 20 -25.36 -60.26 41.04
CA ILE A 20 -24.38 -60.46 39.96
C ILE A 20 -24.89 -59.89 38.63
N LEU A 21 -26.17 -60.09 38.29
CA LEU A 21 -26.78 -59.54 37.09
C LEU A 21 -26.85 -58.01 37.14
N LEU A 22 -27.21 -57.42 38.28
CA LEU A 22 -27.16 -55.97 38.51
C LEU A 22 -25.73 -55.44 38.38
N GLY A 23 -24.73 -56.14 38.93
CA GLY A 23 -23.31 -55.76 38.80
C GLY A 23 -22.79 -55.79 37.36
N ILE A 24 -23.19 -56.78 36.56
CA ILE A 24 -22.80 -56.91 35.14
C ILE A 24 -23.51 -55.84 34.28
N VAL A 25 -24.79 -55.57 34.50
CA VAL A 25 -25.54 -54.51 33.78
C VAL A 25 -25.01 -53.12 34.14
N PHE A 26 -24.64 -52.89 35.40
CA PHE A 26 -24.06 -51.61 35.85
C PHE A 26 -22.62 -51.39 35.35
N SER A 27 -21.86 -52.48 35.14
CA SER A 27 -20.47 -52.40 34.67
C SER A 27 -20.34 -52.35 33.13
N LEU A 28 -21.34 -52.79 32.37
CA LEU A 28 -21.33 -52.74 30.90
C LEU A 28 -22.00 -51.48 30.32
N THR A 29 -22.66 -50.66 31.13
CA THR A 29 -23.37 -49.45 30.66
C THR A 29 -22.80 -48.13 31.15
N LEU A 30 -21.79 -48.14 32.03
CA LEU A 30 -21.02 -46.94 32.42
C LEU A 30 -19.72 -46.77 31.63
N GLY A 31 -19.71 -47.25 30.40
CA GLY A 31 -18.89 -46.65 29.35
C GLY A 31 -19.70 -45.54 28.69
N VAL A 32 -19.99 -44.43 29.38
CA VAL A 32 -20.27 -43.18 28.67
C VAL A 32 -18.92 -42.75 28.09
N ASN A 33 -18.55 -43.36 26.97
CA ASN A 33 -17.61 -42.74 26.07
C ASN A 33 -18.37 -41.54 25.51
N ALA A 34 -18.16 -40.37 26.11
CA ALA A 34 -18.40 -39.12 25.43
C ALA A 34 -17.42 -39.04 24.26
N PHE A 35 -17.77 -39.72 23.15
CA PHE A 35 -17.45 -39.23 21.84
C PHE A 35 -18.10 -37.84 21.77
N GLY A 36 -17.34 -36.80 21.43
CA GLY A 36 -17.89 -35.47 21.22
C GLY A 36 -19.07 -35.56 20.25
N THR A 37 -20.29 -35.46 20.76
CA THR A 37 -21.50 -35.37 19.94
C THR A 37 -21.75 -33.90 19.63
N SER A 38 -22.36 -33.61 18.49
CA SER A 38 -22.58 -32.27 17.94
C SER A 38 -23.62 -31.42 18.69
N THR A 39 -24.11 -31.87 19.86
CA THR A 39 -25.11 -31.15 20.66
C THR A 39 -24.79 -31.21 22.16
N PRO A 40 -23.90 -30.34 22.67
CA PRO A 40 -23.57 -30.28 24.09
C PRO A 40 -24.73 -29.60 24.83
N SER A 41 -25.56 -30.35 25.56
CA SER A 41 -26.63 -29.75 26.37
C SER A 41 -26.77 -30.28 27.80
N THR A 42 -25.89 -31.15 28.30
CA THR A 42 -26.12 -31.74 29.64
C THR A 42 -24.93 -31.83 30.60
N PHE A 43 -23.70 -31.55 30.17
CA PHE A 43 -22.59 -31.24 31.10
C PHE A 43 -21.91 -29.99 30.60
N GLY A 44 -22.60 -28.87 30.76
CA GLY A 44 -22.06 -27.56 30.45
C GLY A 44 -20.94 -27.26 31.44
N HIS A 45 -19.70 -27.37 30.98
CA HIS A 45 -18.65 -26.53 31.49
C HIS A 45 -19.15 -25.09 31.48
N SER A 46 -19.03 -24.38 32.61
CA SER A 46 -19.32 -22.94 32.57
C SER A 46 -18.40 -22.29 31.53
N VAL A 47 -18.76 -21.13 30.98
CA VAL A 47 -18.00 -20.43 29.91
C VAL A 47 -16.53 -20.09 30.24
N GLY A 48 -15.99 -20.54 31.38
CA GLY A 48 -14.58 -20.39 31.80
C GLY A 48 -13.81 -21.69 32.08
N GLU A 49 -14.33 -22.89 31.82
CA GLU A 49 -13.62 -24.15 32.14
C GLU A 49 -12.82 -24.75 30.96
N LEU A 50 -13.07 -24.32 29.72
CA LEU A 50 -12.22 -24.67 28.58
C LEU A 50 -10.96 -23.80 28.61
N ASP A 51 -9.91 -24.31 29.27
CA ASP A 51 -8.63 -23.62 29.35
C ASP A 51 -7.70 -23.97 28.16
N PHE A 52 -7.69 -23.12 27.13
CA PHE A 52 -6.74 -23.19 26.00
C PHE A 52 -5.46 -22.37 26.26
N THR A 53 -5.15 -22.05 27.51
CA THR A 53 -4.04 -21.15 27.82
C THR A 53 -2.65 -21.69 27.41
N GLY A 54 -2.56 -22.98 27.01
CA GLY A 54 -1.39 -23.59 26.35
C GLY A 54 -1.37 -23.56 24.80
N GLY A 55 -2.38 -22.97 24.16
CA GLY A 55 -2.54 -22.91 22.70
C GLY A 55 -3.51 -23.95 22.12
N PHE A 56 -4.12 -23.62 20.98
CA PHE A 56 -5.06 -24.49 20.28
C PHE A 56 -4.38 -25.13 19.07
N ASN A 57 -3.89 -26.37 19.22
CA ASN A 57 -3.26 -27.14 18.14
C ASN A 57 -4.28 -28.08 17.49
N VAL A 58 -4.47 -27.97 16.17
CA VAL A 58 -5.40 -28.82 15.40
C VAL A 58 -4.56 -29.74 14.48
N PRO A 59 -4.18 -30.95 14.94
CA PRO A 59 -3.25 -31.82 14.23
C PRO A 59 -3.82 -32.43 12.93
N SER A 60 -5.14 -32.46 12.78
CA SER A 60 -5.85 -32.89 11.57
C SER A 60 -7.27 -32.30 11.52
N GLY A 61 -7.89 -32.23 10.33
CA GLY A 61 -9.20 -31.59 10.13
C GLY A 61 -9.13 -30.10 9.77
N ASN A 62 -10.27 -29.39 9.89
CA ASN A 62 -10.50 -28.00 9.50
C ASN A 62 -11.22 -27.23 10.64
N VAL A 63 -10.99 -25.92 10.78
CA VAL A 63 -11.64 -25.03 11.77
C VAL A 63 -12.67 -24.12 11.09
N GLY A 64 -13.95 -24.24 11.45
CA GLY A 64 -15.03 -23.36 10.97
C GLY A 64 -15.46 -22.33 12.03
N ILE A 65 -15.52 -21.04 11.67
CA ILE A 65 -16.07 -19.95 12.49
C ILE A 65 -17.25 -19.34 11.74
N GLY A 66 -18.47 -19.56 12.21
CA GLY A 66 -19.69 -19.08 11.51
C GLY A 66 -20.17 -19.98 10.36
N THR A 67 -19.64 -21.20 10.20
CA THR A 67 -20.09 -22.22 9.22
C THR A 67 -20.01 -23.65 9.79
N THR A 68 -20.93 -24.53 9.38
CA THR A 68 -21.05 -25.91 9.90
C THR A 68 -20.45 -26.99 8.98
N ASN A 69 -20.11 -26.65 7.74
CA ASN A 69 -19.46 -27.55 6.79
C ASN A 69 -18.17 -26.87 6.26
N PRO A 70 -17.14 -26.61 7.11
CA PRO A 70 -15.95 -25.86 6.68
C PRO A 70 -15.16 -26.62 5.61
N THR A 71 -14.90 -25.96 4.48
CA THR A 71 -14.21 -26.59 3.34
C THR A 71 -12.70 -26.35 3.34
N GLU A 72 -12.20 -25.35 4.09
CA GLU A 72 -10.78 -24.97 4.20
C GLU A 72 -10.22 -25.12 5.63
N LYS A 73 -8.88 -25.04 5.80
CA LYS A 73 -8.21 -25.25 7.11
C LYS A 73 -8.65 -24.27 8.21
N LEU A 74 -8.92 -23.02 7.86
CA LEU A 74 -9.60 -22.01 8.67
C LEU A 74 -10.66 -21.34 7.78
N ASP A 75 -11.95 -21.61 8.00
CA ASP A 75 -13.09 -21.13 7.20
C ASP A 75 -13.99 -20.24 8.08
N VAL A 76 -14.07 -18.93 7.79
CA VAL A 76 -14.80 -17.95 8.61
C VAL A 76 -15.88 -17.26 7.76
N GLN A 77 -17.17 -17.43 8.09
CA GLN A 77 -18.31 -16.91 7.33
C GLN A 77 -19.24 -16.02 8.18
N GLY A 78 -19.94 -15.07 7.54
CA GLY A 78 -21.00 -14.28 8.18
C GLY A 78 -20.54 -13.13 9.10
N GLY A 79 -19.31 -12.65 8.95
CA GLY A 79 -18.73 -11.53 9.71
C GLY A 79 -17.36 -11.13 9.17
N ALA A 80 -16.71 -10.13 9.77
CA ALA A 80 -15.32 -9.81 9.44
C ALA A 80 -14.40 -10.93 9.98
N ILE A 81 -13.56 -11.49 9.12
CA ILE A 81 -12.45 -12.34 9.57
C ILE A 81 -11.44 -11.41 10.22
N LYS A 82 -11.42 -11.36 11.55
CA LYS A 82 -10.29 -10.81 12.28
C LYS A 82 -9.13 -11.77 12.13
N TRP A 83 -8.49 -11.70 10.98
CA TRP A 83 -7.29 -12.44 10.67
C TRP A 83 -6.12 -11.65 11.22
N ALA A 84 -5.62 -12.04 12.39
CA ALA A 84 -4.30 -11.60 12.81
C ALA A 84 -3.29 -12.22 11.84
N GLY A 85 -2.97 -11.43 10.80
CA GLY A 85 -2.05 -11.75 9.71
C GLY A 85 -2.75 -11.87 8.34
N SER A 86 -2.48 -11.12 7.27
CA SER A 86 -1.14 -10.81 6.78
C SER A 86 -0.22 -12.00 7.03
N TYR A 87 0.15 -12.80 6.02
CA TYR A 87 1.10 -13.87 6.32
C TYR A 87 2.48 -13.24 6.55
N LEU A 88 2.90 -13.20 7.82
CA LEU A 88 4.31 -13.06 8.19
C LEU A 88 5.02 -14.36 7.78
N HIS A 89 5.30 -14.50 6.49
CA HIS A 89 5.97 -15.66 5.94
C HIS A 89 7.49 -15.44 5.96
N GLU A 90 8.19 -16.32 6.65
CA GLU A 90 9.64 -16.27 6.90
C GLU A 90 10.50 -16.41 5.63
N GLY A 91 9.96 -16.96 4.54
CA GLY A 91 10.69 -17.15 3.29
C GLY A 91 10.93 -15.90 2.44
N HIS A 92 10.19 -14.80 2.70
CA HIS A 92 10.29 -13.54 1.96
C HIS A 92 10.46 -12.31 2.87
N GLY A 93 10.78 -12.52 4.15
CA GLY A 93 10.88 -11.44 5.14
C GLY A 93 9.55 -10.92 5.69
N GLY A 94 8.43 -11.65 5.48
CA GLY A 94 7.08 -11.28 5.90
C GLY A 94 6.38 -10.33 4.93
N SER A 95 5.62 -10.87 3.97
CA SER A 95 4.95 -10.10 2.92
C SER A 95 3.45 -10.40 2.86
N ILE A 96 2.64 -9.36 2.63
CA ILE A 96 1.20 -9.48 2.36
C ILE A 96 1.03 -9.48 0.86
N GLU A 97 0.70 -10.64 0.29
CA GLU A 97 0.31 -10.74 -1.11
C GLU A 97 -1.22 -10.61 -1.20
N LEU A 98 -1.69 -9.61 -1.94
CA LEU A 98 -3.09 -9.39 -2.24
C LEU A 98 -3.30 -9.74 -3.70
N GLY A 99 -3.97 -10.86 -3.97
CA GLY A 99 -4.22 -11.34 -5.33
C GLY A 99 -5.47 -12.21 -5.38
N ASN A 100 -6.25 -12.07 -6.46
CA ASN A 100 -7.35 -12.93 -6.90
C ASN A 100 -7.90 -12.41 -8.26
N THR A 101 -8.99 -12.97 -8.78
CA THR A 101 -9.73 -12.37 -9.92
C THR A 101 -10.27 -10.99 -9.53
N GLY A 102 -9.98 -9.97 -10.34
CA GLY A 102 -10.35 -8.58 -10.06
C GLY A 102 -9.11 -7.73 -9.82
N THR A 103 -9.31 -6.50 -9.36
CA THR A 103 -8.24 -5.55 -9.12
C THR A 103 -7.92 -5.57 -7.61
N PRO A 104 -6.77 -6.09 -7.17
CA PRO A 104 -6.47 -6.15 -5.75
C PRO A 104 -6.12 -4.75 -5.25
N TYR A 105 -6.67 -4.40 -4.09
CA TYR A 105 -6.48 -3.10 -3.48
C TYR A 105 -6.39 -3.16 -1.95
N ILE A 106 -5.79 -2.12 -1.39
CA ILE A 106 -5.84 -1.79 0.04
C ILE A 106 -6.60 -0.47 0.17
N ASP A 107 -7.75 -0.52 0.83
CA ASP A 107 -8.57 0.66 1.08
C ASP A 107 -8.28 1.26 2.43
N PHE A 108 -8.16 2.58 2.44
CA PHE A 108 -8.11 3.41 3.64
C PHE A 108 -9.33 4.32 3.61
N LYS A 109 -10.11 4.30 4.69
CA LYS A 109 -11.27 5.17 4.86
C LYS A 109 -11.43 5.62 6.30
N ASN A 110 -11.95 6.82 6.49
CA ASN A 110 -12.24 7.40 7.79
C ASN A 110 -13.72 7.79 7.95
N ASP A 111 -14.57 7.45 6.99
CA ASP A 111 -16.01 7.71 7.00
C ASP A 111 -16.84 6.45 6.62
N PRO A 112 -18.13 6.41 6.99
CA PRO A 112 -18.99 5.26 6.78
C PRO A 112 -19.68 5.22 5.40
N ASP A 113 -19.67 6.32 4.65
CA ASP A 113 -20.50 6.54 3.47
C ASP A 113 -19.70 6.37 2.17
N SER A 114 -18.37 6.46 2.24
CA SER A 114 -17.46 6.21 1.14
C SER A 114 -17.00 4.75 1.08
N ASP A 115 -16.71 4.31 -0.14
CA ASP A 115 -16.02 3.04 -0.38
C ASP A 115 -14.57 3.13 0.13
N PHE A 116 -13.87 4.23 -0.21
CA PHE A 116 -12.50 4.56 0.21
C PHE A 116 -12.21 6.07 0.14
N ASP A 117 -11.26 6.54 0.95
CA ASP A 117 -10.65 7.89 0.86
C ASP A 117 -9.31 7.85 0.10
N MET A 118 -8.55 6.78 0.31
CA MET A 118 -7.29 6.47 -0.35
C MET A 118 -7.25 4.98 -0.67
N ARG A 119 -6.66 4.62 -1.81
CA ARG A 119 -6.54 3.24 -2.26
C ARG A 119 -5.18 3.00 -2.88
N LEU A 120 -4.50 1.93 -2.45
CA LEU A 120 -3.35 1.37 -3.17
C LEU A 120 -3.87 0.23 -4.03
N ILE A 121 -3.74 0.33 -5.35
CA ILE A 121 -4.36 -0.61 -6.29
C ILE A 121 -3.39 -1.04 -7.37
N LEU A 122 -3.33 -2.35 -7.63
CA LEU A 122 -2.63 -2.87 -8.80
C LEU A 122 -3.61 -2.89 -9.97
N THR A 123 -3.42 -1.99 -10.93
CA THR A 123 -4.30 -1.82 -12.08
C THR A 123 -4.03 -2.85 -13.18
N GLY A 124 -4.89 -2.89 -14.21
CA GLY A 124 -4.86 -3.93 -15.24
C GLY A 124 -3.66 -3.91 -16.21
N ASP A 125 -2.76 -2.95 -16.06
CA ASP A 125 -1.50 -2.84 -16.81
C ASP A 125 -0.26 -3.05 -15.91
N ASP A 126 -0.45 -3.75 -14.78
CA ASP A 126 0.56 -4.00 -13.76
C ASP A 126 1.13 -2.72 -13.12
N SER A 127 0.40 -1.60 -13.21
CA SER A 127 0.77 -0.36 -12.53
C SER A 127 0.22 -0.31 -11.11
N LEU A 128 1.07 0.08 -10.16
CA LEU A 128 0.63 0.51 -8.84
C LEU A 128 0.07 1.94 -8.94
N GLU A 129 -1.22 2.07 -8.68
CA GLU A 129 -1.90 3.36 -8.55
C GLU A 129 -2.15 3.68 -7.08
N ILE A 130 -2.05 4.97 -6.76
CA ILE A 130 -2.50 5.56 -5.52
C ILE A 130 -3.69 6.45 -5.87
N ASP A 131 -4.89 5.96 -5.60
CA ASP A 131 -6.15 6.66 -5.89
C ASP A 131 -6.70 7.34 -4.62
N GLY A 132 -7.41 8.45 -4.81
CA GLY A 132 -7.93 9.30 -3.73
C GLY A 132 -6.96 10.38 -3.23
N GLY A 133 -7.39 11.07 -2.17
CA GLY A 133 -6.74 12.17 -1.43
C GLY A 133 -5.38 12.74 -1.89
N TYR A 134 -4.44 12.80 -0.95
CA TYR A 134 -3.13 13.45 -1.08
C TYR A 134 -2.03 12.55 -0.50
N VAL A 135 -0.86 12.50 -1.16
CA VAL A 135 0.33 11.79 -0.68
C VAL A 135 1.34 12.79 -0.12
N GLY A 136 1.45 12.84 1.20
CA GLY A 136 2.48 13.61 1.90
C GLY A 136 3.66 12.73 2.30
N ILE A 137 4.89 13.16 1.98
CA ILE A 137 6.14 12.59 2.50
C ILE A 137 6.78 13.67 3.39
N GLY A 138 6.89 13.40 4.69
CA GLY A 138 7.40 14.40 5.65
C GLY A 138 6.39 15.48 6.05
N THR A 139 5.17 15.45 5.52
CA THR A 139 4.08 16.38 5.86
C THR A 139 2.78 15.62 6.16
N THR A 140 2.01 16.11 7.12
CA THR A 140 0.67 15.59 7.48
C THR A 140 -0.46 16.42 6.88
N SER A 141 -0.14 17.52 6.17
CA SER A 141 -1.11 18.43 5.57
C SER A 141 -0.66 18.84 4.17
N PRO A 142 -0.53 17.88 3.25
CA PRO A 142 -0.17 18.16 1.86
C PRO A 142 -1.19 19.10 1.20
N SER A 143 -0.68 20.09 0.47
CA SER A 143 -1.41 21.10 -0.31
C SER A 143 -1.55 20.72 -1.79
N SER A 144 -0.81 19.70 -2.24
CA SER A 144 -0.84 19.12 -3.59
C SER A 144 -0.91 17.60 -3.55
N LYS A 145 -1.35 16.96 -4.65
CA LYS A 145 -1.55 15.49 -4.75
C LYS A 145 -0.34 14.67 -4.30
N LEU A 146 0.87 15.17 -4.58
CA LEU A 146 2.10 14.67 -4.00
C LEU A 146 2.85 15.89 -3.44
N GLU A 147 3.25 15.82 -2.17
CA GLU A 147 4.08 16.84 -1.52
C GLU A 147 5.19 16.15 -0.73
N ILE A 148 6.44 16.58 -0.95
CA ILE A 148 7.62 16.13 -0.18
C ILE A 148 8.10 17.34 0.61
N TYR A 149 8.04 17.25 1.93
CA TYR A 149 8.53 18.27 2.85
C TYR A 149 9.90 17.87 3.41
N ASP A 150 10.84 18.82 3.49
CA ASP A 150 12.20 18.62 4.01
C ASP A 150 12.95 17.43 3.34
N GLY A 151 12.87 17.37 1.99
CA GLY A 151 13.47 16.31 1.19
C GLY A 151 13.38 16.57 -0.31
N TYR A 152 13.90 15.63 -1.13
CA TYR A 152 13.94 15.77 -2.58
C TYR A 152 13.24 14.59 -3.28
N LEU A 153 12.53 14.87 -4.37
CA LEU A 153 12.12 13.84 -5.32
C LEU A 153 13.32 13.45 -6.20
N THR A 154 13.85 12.23 -6.02
CA THR A 154 14.87 11.70 -6.93
C THR A 154 14.22 10.93 -8.07
N ILE A 155 14.47 11.34 -9.31
CA ILE A 155 14.09 10.60 -10.51
C ILE A 155 15.38 9.96 -11.03
N ASN A 156 15.43 8.63 -11.09
CA ASN A 156 16.58 7.87 -11.57
C ASN A 156 16.18 7.01 -12.77
N SER A 157 17.11 6.79 -13.70
CA SER A 157 16.93 5.81 -14.78
C SER A 157 18.15 4.89 -14.78
N PRO A 158 17.97 3.56 -14.62
CA PRO A 158 19.08 2.62 -14.47
C PRO A 158 19.92 2.39 -15.75
N GLY A 159 19.59 3.07 -16.86
CA GLY A 159 20.45 3.35 -18.02
C GLY A 159 21.24 2.19 -18.65
N LEU A 160 20.88 1.79 -19.88
CA LEU A 160 21.81 1.17 -20.84
C LEU A 160 21.45 1.49 -22.31
N GLY A 161 21.11 2.74 -22.64
CA GLY A 161 20.87 3.11 -24.05
C GLY A 161 20.78 4.61 -24.28
N TRP A 162 21.41 5.08 -25.36
CA TRP A 162 21.16 6.40 -25.93
C TRP A 162 19.64 6.55 -26.17
N GLY A 163 18.96 7.39 -25.38
CA GLY A 163 17.51 7.61 -25.48
C GLY A 163 16.69 7.37 -24.20
N THR A 164 17.28 6.90 -23.10
CA THR A 164 16.57 6.81 -21.80
C THR A 164 16.58 8.16 -21.09
N ASN A 165 15.76 9.10 -21.56
CA ASN A 165 15.64 10.40 -20.91
C ASN A 165 14.77 10.29 -19.66
N GLN A 166 15.27 10.79 -18.52
CA GLN A 166 14.37 11.20 -17.45
C GLN A 166 13.59 12.41 -17.94
N ARG A 167 12.26 12.28 -18.00
CA ARG A 167 11.40 13.31 -18.58
C ARG A 167 10.32 13.70 -17.59
N ILE A 168 10.35 14.95 -17.14
CA ILE A 168 9.23 15.58 -16.46
C ILE A 168 8.32 16.15 -17.55
N VAL A 169 7.12 15.59 -17.72
CA VAL A 169 6.11 16.08 -18.67
C VAL A 169 5.02 16.80 -17.90
N SER A 170 4.86 18.11 -18.14
CA SER A 170 3.69 18.86 -17.66
C SER A 170 2.77 19.18 -18.83
N LYS A 171 1.47 18.93 -18.67
CA LYS A 171 0.44 19.38 -19.64
C LYS A 171 0.07 20.86 -19.44
N GLY A 172 0.57 21.48 -18.36
CA GLY A 172 0.43 22.90 -18.05
C GLY A 172 1.78 23.55 -17.73
N PRO A 173 1.79 24.75 -17.13
CA PRO A 173 3.03 25.35 -16.65
C PRO A 173 3.76 24.42 -15.68
N LEU A 174 5.08 24.31 -15.81
CA LEU A 174 5.95 23.69 -14.82
C LEU A 174 6.58 24.81 -14.00
N SER A 175 6.20 24.91 -12.72
CA SER A 175 6.73 25.93 -11.81
C SER A 175 7.82 25.30 -10.95
N PHE A 176 8.98 25.95 -10.89
CA PHE A 176 10.01 25.68 -9.89
C PHE A 176 9.87 26.81 -8.87
N MET A 177 9.20 26.55 -7.75
CA MET A 177 8.97 27.57 -6.72
C MET A 177 10.26 27.80 -5.92
N PRO A 178 10.52 29.02 -5.42
CA PRO A 178 11.60 29.26 -4.47
C PRO A 178 11.39 28.41 -3.20
N ASP A 179 12.49 28.04 -2.56
CA ASP A 179 12.42 27.39 -1.25
C ASP A 179 11.66 28.29 -0.26
N SER A 180 10.79 27.69 0.53
CA SER A 180 9.99 28.32 1.58
C SER A 180 10.82 29.03 2.67
N ASP A 181 12.14 28.83 2.69
CA ASP A 181 13.07 29.46 3.62
C ASP A 181 13.68 30.79 3.13
N ASN A 182 13.35 31.24 1.92
CA ASN A 182 13.79 32.51 1.32
C ASN A 182 15.33 32.66 1.18
N THR A 183 16.11 31.57 1.14
CA THR A 183 17.57 31.68 1.03
C THR A 183 18.14 31.39 -0.35
N GLU A 184 17.45 30.68 -1.24
CA GLU A 184 17.93 30.43 -2.60
C GLU A 184 16.80 30.48 -3.64
N ASP A 185 17.00 31.31 -4.68
CA ASP A 185 16.14 31.34 -5.87
C ASP A 185 16.02 29.94 -6.49
N PRO A 186 14.92 29.60 -7.17
CA PRO A 186 14.79 28.29 -7.82
C PRO A 186 15.86 28.12 -8.91
N PHE A 187 16.92 27.36 -8.62
CA PHE A 187 18.00 27.06 -9.56
C PHE A 187 17.79 25.68 -10.22
N ILE A 188 17.86 25.63 -11.54
CA ILE A 188 18.01 24.37 -12.28
C ILE A 188 19.51 24.05 -12.35
N TYR A 189 19.99 23.19 -11.45
CA TYR A 189 21.35 22.66 -11.53
C TYR A 189 21.44 21.59 -12.64
N MET A 190 22.23 21.87 -13.68
CA MET A 190 22.48 20.90 -14.76
C MET A 190 23.94 20.46 -14.78
N LEU A 191 24.25 19.39 -14.06
CA LEU A 191 25.57 18.78 -14.08
C LEU A 191 25.58 17.59 -15.04
N ASN A 192 26.40 17.68 -16.09
CA ASN A 192 26.74 16.55 -16.92
C ASN A 192 28.27 16.46 -17.00
N PRO A 193 28.92 15.60 -16.19
CA PRO A 193 30.38 15.53 -16.13
C PRO A 193 31.01 14.98 -17.42
N SER A 194 30.21 14.40 -18.33
CA SER A 194 30.69 13.74 -19.55
C SER A 194 30.18 14.37 -20.85
N ALA A 195 29.31 15.40 -20.82
CA ALA A 195 28.80 16.09 -22.01
C ALA A 195 28.24 17.50 -21.69
N SER A 196 27.67 18.19 -22.69
CA SER A 196 27.02 19.48 -22.49
C SER A 196 25.65 19.32 -21.83
N SER A 197 25.42 20.07 -20.75
CA SER A 197 24.09 20.38 -20.24
C SER A 197 23.47 21.52 -21.04
N THR A 198 22.24 21.34 -21.56
CA THR A 198 21.53 22.40 -22.28
C THR A 198 20.10 22.55 -21.78
N ILE A 199 19.66 23.80 -21.57
CA ILE A 199 18.24 24.15 -21.48
C ILE A 199 17.81 24.66 -22.86
N THR A 200 16.82 24.01 -23.47
CA THR A 200 16.30 24.42 -24.77
C THR A 200 14.88 24.95 -24.61
N PHE A 201 14.64 26.18 -25.07
CA PHE A 201 13.30 26.76 -25.21
C PHE A 201 12.93 26.77 -26.69
N ASN A 202 11.97 25.93 -27.11
CA ASN A 202 11.59 25.81 -28.53
C ASN A 202 10.83 27.05 -29.03
N THR A 203 10.02 27.65 -28.17
CA THR A 203 9.25 28.88 -28.41
C THR A 203 9.07 29.59 -27.07
N VAL A 204 9.25 30.92 -27.06
CA VAL A 204 9.05 31.73 -25.85
C VAL A 204 8.10 32.88 -26.20
N THR A 205 7.00 33.02 -25.45
CA THR A 205 5.99 34.09 -25.61
C THR A 205 6.24 35.24 -24.62
N GLY A 206 7.46 35.37 -24.10
CA GLY A 206 7.85 36.35 -23.08
C GLY A 206 9.36 36.55 -23.05
N ASP A 207 9.85 37.25 -22.02
CA ASP A 207 11.24 37.63 -21.92
C ASP A 207 12.12 36.46 -21.44
N VAL A 208 13.22 36.23 -22.16
CA VAL A 208 14.38 35.51 -21.63
C VAL A 208 15.39 36.56 -21.20
N THR A 209 15.82 36.52 -19.95
CA THR A 209 16.92 37.38 -19.46
C THR A 209 18.17 36.52 -19.32
N ALA A 210 19.27 36.97 -19.92
CA ALA A 210 20.56 36.31 -19.82
C ALA A 210 21.69 37.35 -19.79
N ASN A 211 22.81 37.01 -19.15
CA ASN A 211 24.00 37.86 -19.15
C ASN A 211 24.57 38.08 -20.55
N ALA A 212 24.39 37.12 -21.45
CA ALA A 212 24.78 37.23 -22.85
C ALA A 212 23.89 36.38 -23.76
N PHE A 213 23.53 36.94 -24.91
CA PHE A 213 22.99 36.18 -26.03
C PHE A 213 24.09 36.01 -27.07
N ILE A 214 24.59 34.78 -27.20
CA ILE A 214 25.66 34.48 -28.15
C ILE A 214 25.02 34.09 -29.48
N TYR A 215 25.09 34.99 -30.46
CA TYR A 215 24.69 34.72 -31.83
C TYR A 215 25.91 34.27 -32.64
N SER A 216 25.93 33.02 -33.08
CA SER A 216 26.97 32.53 -33.98
C SER A 216 26.71 33.04 -35.40
N SER A 217 27.77 33.46 -36.08
CA SER A 217 27.72 33.92 -37.47
C SER A 217 28.83 33.23 -38.25
N ASP A 218 28.48 32.19 -39.01
CA ASP A 218 29.42 31.48 -39.87
C ASP A 218 29.21 31.90 -41.33
N LYS A 219 30.26 32.41 -41.99
CA LYS A 219 30.20 32.80 -43.42
C LYS A 219 29.84 31.61 -44.32
N ARG A 220 30.20 30.38 -43.94
CA ARG A 220 29.86 29.16 -44.69
C ARG A 220 28.36 28.86 -44.69
N LEU A 221 27.62 29.39 -43.71
CA LEU A 221 26.17 29.26 -43.59
C LEU A 221 25.41 30.45 -44.20
N LYS A 222 26.09 31.32 -44.97
CA LYS A 222 25.52 32.52 -45.56
C LYS A 222 25.69 32.54 -47.08
N GLU A 223 24.64 32.94 -47.77
CA GLU A 223 24.63 33.19 -49.21
C GLU A 223 24.37 34.68 -49.51
N ASN A 224 24.54 35.09 -50.78
CA ASN A 224 24.21 36.44 -51.26
C ASN A 224 24.90 37.60 -50.52
N ILE A 225 26.09 37.36 -49.97
CA ILE A 225 26.87 38.38 -49.25
C ILE A 225 27.38 39.44 -50.24
N LYS A 226 26.81 40.65 -50.20
CA LYS A 226 27.19 41.79 -51.05
C LYS A 226 27.57 43.01 -50.19
N PRO A 227 28.48 43.90 -50.65
CA PRO A 227 28.77 45.15 -49.96
C PRO A 227 27.54 46.06 -49.85
N LEU A 228 27.40 46.75 -48.72
CA LEU A 228 26.41 47.82 -48.57
C LEU A 228 26.89 49.09 -49.28
N THR A 229 26.00 49.74 -50.03
CA THR A 229 26.25 51.04 -50.67
C THR A 229 25.65 52.19 -49.86
N ASN A 230 26.31 53.35 -49.91
CA ASN A 230 25.92 54.60 -49.22
C ASN A 230 25.65 54.41 -47.72
N SER A 231 26.43 53.57 -47.05
CA SER A 231 26.22 53.22 -45.63
C SER A 231 26.31 54.44 -44.70
N LEU A 232 27.19 55.39 -44.99
CA LEU A 232 27.36 56.59 -44.18
C LEU A 232 26.13 57.50 -44.22
N ASP A 233 25.53 57.71 -45.40
CA ASP A 233 24.31 58.51 -45.54
C ASP A 233 23.15 57.91 -44.75
N LYS A 234 23.05 56.57 -44.73
CA LYS A 234 22.04 55.84 -43.93
C LYS A 234 22.27 56.00 -42.44
N ILE A 235 23.52 55.99 -41.98
CA ILE A 235 23.86 56.21 -40.57
C ILE A 235 23.56 57.66 -40.17
N ASN A 236 23.84 58.63 -41.05
CA ASN A 236 23.59 60.06 -40.80
C ASN A 236 22.09 60.42 -40.73
N GLN A 237 21.19 59.52 -41.13
CA GLN A 237 19.74 59.69 -40.99
C GLN A 237 19.20 59.25 -39.62
N LEU A 238 20.03 58.63 -38.77
CA LEU A 238 19.62 58.23 -37.43
C LEU A 238 19.50 59.44 -36.50
N GLU A 239 18.36 59.57 -35.82
CA GLU A 239 18.15 60.58 -34.78
C GLU A 239 18.38 59.95 -33.39
N GLY A 240 19.47 60.33 -32.73
CA GLY A 240 19.73 59.90 -31.36
C GLY A 240 18.79 60.61 -30.38
N VAL A 241 18.02 59.85 -29.59
CA VAL A 241 17.07 60.39 -28.61
C VAL A 241 17.37 59.85 -27.20
N SER A 242 17.06 60.63 -26.17
CA SER A 242 16.96 60.18 -24.79
C SER A 242 15.50 60.18 -24.36
N PHE A 243 15.12 59.23 -23.49
CA PHE A 243 13.74 59.10 -23.04
C PHE A 243 13.67 58.65 -21.58
N ASN A 244 12.56 58.99 -20.93
CA ASN A 244 12.15 58.40 -19.67
C ASN A 244 10.97 57.46 -19.93
N TRP A 245 10.89 56.37 -19.18
CA TRP A 245 9.72 55.49 -19.22
C TRP A 245 8.49 56.24 -18.67
N LYS A 246 7.32 55.95 -19.23
CA LYS A 246 6.04 56.40 -18.64
C LYS A 246 5.79 55.62 -17.35
N ASP A 247 5.11 56.24 -16.37
CA ASP A 247 4.88 55.68 -15.02
C ASP A 247 4.15 54.34 -14.98
N THR A 248 3.53 53.91 -16.09
CA THR A 248 2.89 52.59 -16.22
C THR A 248 3.86 51.45 -16.54
N GLY A 249 5.18 51.70 -16.47
CA GLY A 249 6.21 50.72 -16.11
C GLY A 249 6.47 49.56 -17.07
N ARG A 250 7.51 49.71 -17.92
CA ARG A 250 8.11 48.68 -18.80
C ARG A 250 7.13 47.99 -19.76
N PRO A 251 7.60 47.41 -20.89
CA PRO A 251 6.71 46.66 -21.79
C PRO A 251 5.98 45.52 -21.08
#